data_AF-A0A3D0UTU5-F1
#
_entry.id   AF-A0A3D0UTU5-F1
#
_cell.length_a   1.000
_cell.length_b   1.000
_cell.length_c   1.000
_cell.angle_alpha   90.00
_cell.angle_beta   90.00
_cell.angle_gamma   90.00
#
_symmetry.space_group_name_H-M   'P 1'
#
loop_
_entity.id
_entity.type
_entity.pdbx_description
1 polymer ?
#
loop_
_entity_poly.entity_id
_entity_poly.type
_entity_poly.pdbx_seq_one_letter_code
_entity_poly.pdbx_strand_id
1 'polypeptide(L)'
;MAEVNDLISLPKYTAYTRLMIDGITSDPFSMKTLPPAKLEGSLEIIDKVRKQSRQRYAMSREQLEKLMAAWNNKTFSIQEKVAEKAKLEAL
;
A
#
# COMPACT_ATOMS: atom_id res chain seq x y z
N MET A 1 23.25 -10.30 -22.69
CA MET A 1 21.85 -10.80 -22.77
C MET A 1 21.24 -10.53 -21.40
N ALA A 2 20.00 -10.06 -21.29
CA ALA A 2 19.40 -9.87 -19.97
C ALA A 2 19.12 -11.23 -19.34
N GLU A 3 19.65 -11.47 -18.15
CA GLU A 3 19.48 -12.73 -17.44
C GLU A 3 18.19 -12.69 -16.61
N VAL A 4 17.63 -13.85 -16.27
CA VAL A 4 16.37 -13.93 -15.48
C VAL A 4 16.49 -13.16 -14.15
N ASN A 5 17.69 -13.13 -13.57
CA ASN A 5 17.96 -12.41 -12.33
C ASN A 5 17.89 -10.88 -12.48
N ASP A 6 18.15 -10.33 -13.67
CA ASP A 6 18.08 -8.88 -13.95
C ASP A 6 16.63 -8.37 -13.99
N LEU A 7 15.66 -9.26 -14.22
CA LEU A 7 14.23 -8.94 -14.21
C LEU A 7 13.64 -8.87 -12.79
N ILE A 8 14.33 -9.40 -11.78
CA ILE A 8 13.85 -9.45 -10.40
C ILE A 8 14.06 -8.10 -9.71
N SER A 9 15.11 -7.36 -10.08
CA SER A 9 15.55 -6.13 -9.43
C SER A 9 15.33 -4.87 -10.27
N LEU A 10 14.21 -4.81 -11.00
CA LEU A 10 13.90 -3.68 -11.88
C LEU A 10 13.66 -2.38 -11.09
N PRO A 11 14.38 -1.29 -11.43
CA PRO A 11 14.08 0.02 -10.87
C PRO A 11 12.64 0.47 -11.17
N LYS A 12 12.11 1.35 -10.33
CA LYS A 12 10.75 1.87 -10.49
C LYS A 12 10.61 2.63 -11.81
N TYR A 13 9.52 2.38 -12.54
CA TYR A 13 9.23 3.01 -13.84
C TYR A 13 10.27 2.71 -14.92
N THR A 14 10.92 1.54 -14.85
CA THR A 14 11.76 1.02 -15.94
C THR A 14 11.24 -0.33 -16.42
N ALA A 15 11.40 -0.58 -17.72
CA ALA A 15 11.03 -1.81 -18.38
C ALA A 15 12.16 -2.28 -19.29
N TYR A 16 12.30 -3.58 -19.49
CA TYR A 16 13.15 -4.17 -20.52
C TYR A 16 12.28 -4.65 -21.66
N THR A 17 12.55 -4.15 -22.87
CA THR A 17 11.70 -4.39 -24.03
C THR A 17 12.52 -4.61 -25.28
N ARG A 18 11.95 -5.32 -26.25
CA ARG A 18 12.40 -5.33 -27.65
C ARG A 18 11.34 -4.61 -28.47
N LEU A 19 11.76 -3.73 -29.36
CA LEU A 19 10.85 -3.02 -30.25
C LEU A 19 10.98 -3.57 -31.66
N MET A 20 9.88 -3.50 -32.40
CA MET A 20 9.91 -3.72 -33.84
C MET A 20 10.24 -2.40 -34.51
N ILE A 21 11.37 -2.36 -35.23
CA ILE A 21 11.83 -1.21 -36.00
C ILE A 21 11.90 -1.69 -37.45
N ASP A 22 11.11 -1.06 -38.33
CA ASP A 22 11.04 -1.41 -39.75
C ASP A 22 10.80 -2.91 -40.03
N GLY A 23 9.97 -3.56 -39.19
CA GLY A 23 9.62 -4.97 -39.29
C GLY A 23 10.66 -5.94 -38.71
N ILE A 24 11.81 -5.45 -38.24
CA ILE A 24 12.86 -6.25 -37.60
C ILE A 24 12.80 -6.04 -36.08
N THR A 25 12.95 -7.12 -35.31
CA THR A 25 13.02 -7.02 -33.85
C THR A 25 14.39 -6.48 -33.43
N SER A 26 14.40 -5.42 -32.62
CA SER A 26 15.60 -4.82 -32.07
C SER A 26 16.26 -5.72 -31.02
N ASP A 27 17.52 -5.42 -30.73
CA ASP A 27 18.16 -5.91 -29.51
C ASP A 27 17.39 -5.43 -28.26
N PRO A 28 17.40 -6.22 -27.17
CA PRO A 28 16.77 -5.83 -25.92
C PRO A 28 17.47 -4.63 -25.29
N PHE A 29 16.68 -3.64 -24.88
CA PHE A 29 17.19 -2.46 -24.19
C PHE A 29 16.28 -2.09 -23.00
N SER A 30 16.83 -1.31 -22.07
CA SER A 30 16.07 -0.76 -20.96
C SER A 30 15.46 0.57 -21.35
N MET A 31 14.19 0.78 -20.99
CA MET A 31 13.48 2.03 -21.21
C MET A 31 12.85 2.54 -19.91
N LYS A 32 12.75 3.86 -19.78
CA LYS A 32 11.91 4.48 -18.75
C LYS A 32 10.47 4.48 -19.25
N THR A 33 9.54 4.05 -18.40
CA THR A 33 8.12 4.09 -18.69
C THR A 33 7.61 5.52 -18.61
N LEU A 34 6.44 5.76 -19.21
CA LEU A 34 5.76 7.03 -19.06
C LEU A 34 5.51 7.32 -17.57
N PRO A 35 5.67 8.58 -17.12
CA PRO A 35 5.27 8.95 -15.78
C PRO A 35 3.78 8.64 -15.61
N PRO A 36 3.35 8.20 -14.41
CA PRO A 36 1.92 8.02 -14.16
C PRO A 36 1.21 9.32 -14.49
N ALA A 37 0.06 9.21 -15.16
CA ALA A 37 -0.75 10.39 -15.46
C ALA A 37 -0.96 11.16 -14.16
N LYS A 38 -0.51 12.41 -14.13
CA LYS A 38 -0.89 13.32 -13.06
C LYS A 38 -2.38 13.52 -13.23
N LEU A 39 -3.16 12.76 -12.46
CA LEU A 39 -4.53 13.15 -12.22
C LEU A 39 -4.40 14.44 -11.43
N GLU A 40 -4.44 15.59 -12.10
CA GLU A 40 -4.86 16.82 -11.45
C GLU A 40 -6.29 16.53 -11.01
N GLY A 41 -6.41 15.90 -9.83
CA GLY A 41 -7.69 15.55 -9.28
C GLY A 41 -8.44 16.85 -9.19
N SER A 42 -9.50 16.98 -10.00
CA SER A 42 -10.43 18.09 -9.84
C SER A 42 -10.73 18.21 -8.36
N LEU A 43 -10.71 19.44 -7.83
CA LEU A 43 -11.01 19.72 -6.42
C LEU A 43 -12.32 19.01 -5.99
N GLU A 44 -13.25 18.86 -6.94
CA GLU A 44 -14.49 18.12 -6.79
C GLU A 44 -14.30 16.61 -6.54
N ILE A 45 -13.40 15.94 -7.27
CA ILE A 45 -13.10 14.51 -7.10
C ILE A 45 -12.47 14.29 -5.72
N ILE A 46 -11.55 15.17 -5.32
CA ILE A 46 -10.89 15.09 -4.01
C ILE A 46 -11.92 15.24 -2.88
N ASP A 47 -12.81 16.22 -2.98
CA ASP A 47 -13.85 16.43 -1.96
C ASP A 47 -14.84 15.27 -1.91
N LYS A 48 -15.26 14.74 -3.08
CA LYS A 48 -16.11 13.56 -3.18
C LYS A 48 -15.49 12.35 -2.51
N VAL A 49 -14.21 12.06 -2.79
CA VAL A 49 -13.48 10.95 -2.16
C VAL A 49 -13.37 11.15 -0.65
N ARG A 50 -13.04 12.37 -0.19
CA ARG A 50 -12.96 12.70 1.24
C ARG A 50 -14.31 12.49 1.94
N LYS A 51 -15.41 12.92 1.33
CA LYS A 51 -16.76 12.74 1.88
C LYS A 51 -17.15 11.27 1.97
N GLN A 52 -16.92 10.49 0.91
CA GLN A 52 -17.19 9.05 0.89
C GLN A 52 -16.35 8.30 1.94
N SER A 53 -15.06 8.63 2.05
CA SER A 53 -14.19 8.03 3.05
C SER A 53 -14.65 8.35 4.47
N ARG A 54 -15.05 9.60 4.75
CA ARG A 54 -15.58 9.98 6.07
C ARG A 54 -16.89 9.26 6.39
N GLN A 55 -17.76 9.08 5.40
CA GLN A 55 -19.01 8.33 5.60
C GLN A 55 -18.77 6.86 5.96
N ARG A 56 -17.76 6.22 5.38
CA ARG A 56 -17.47 4.78 5.60
C ARG A 56 -16.61 4.50 6.83
N TYR A 57 -15.65 5.40 7.11
CA TYR A 57 -14.56 5.09 8.05
C TYR A 57 -14.41 6.11 9.18
N ALA A 58 -15.02 7.29 9.09
CA ALA A 58 -14.95 8.23 10.22
C ALA A 58 -16.00 7.87 11.27
N MET A 59 -15.64 8.08 12.52
CA MET A 59 -16.56 8.03 13.65
C MET A 59 -16.66 9.43 14.29
N SER A 60 -17.72 9.67 15.06
CA SER A 60 -17.84 10.94 15.79
C SER A 60 -16.71 11.06 16.82
N ARG A 61 -16.32 12.31 17.10
CA ARG A 61 -15.24 12.60 18.07
C ARG A 61 -15.55 12.00 19.45
N GLU A 62 -16.79 12.12 19.92
CA GLU A 62 -17.21 11.60 21.22
C GLU A 62 -17.10 10.06 21.28
N GLN A 63 -17.48 9.37 20.20
CA GLN A 63 -17.33 7.91 20.11
C GLN A 63 -15.86 7.49 20.11
N LEU A 64 -15.01 8.25 19.39
CA LEU A 64 -13.57 8.00 19.35
C LEU A 64 -12.94 8.21 20.73
N GLU A 65 -13.29 9.29 21.42
CA GLU A 65 -12.77 9.61 22.76
C GLU A 65 -13.20 8.54 23.78
N LYS A 66 -14.45 8.05 23.71
CA LYS A 66 -14.91 6.91 24.53
C LYS A 66 -14.14 5.63 24.22
N LEU A 67 -13.88 5.33 22.94
CA LEU A 67 -13.10 4.16 22.54
C LEU A 67 -11.65 4.27 23.01
N MET A 68 -11.03 5.45 22.88
CA MET A 68 -9.68 5.72 23.39
C MET A 68 -9.61 5.60 24.91
N ALA A 69 -10.59 6.15 25.64
CA ALA A 69 -10.67 6.00 27.09
C ALA A 69 -10.80 4.51 27.50
N ALA A 70 -11.66 3.76 26.80
CA ALA A 70 -11.81 2.33 27.02
C ALA A 70 -10.53 1.54 26.70
N TRP A 71 -9.79 1.91 25.65
CA TRP A 71 -8.49 1.31 25.32
C TRP A 71 -7.40 1.66 26.32
N ASN A 72 -7.31 2.93 26.76
CA ASN A 72 -6.33 3.33 27.78
C ASN A 72 -6.62 2.64 29.12
N ASN A 73 -7.89 2.45 29.45
CA ASN A 73 -8.31 1.75 30.66
C ASN A 73 -8.24 0.23 30.55
N LYS A 74 -7.93 -0.34 29.36
CA LYS A 74 -7.56 -1.76 29.24
C LYS A 74 -6.13 -1.94 29.77
N THR A 75 -6.00 -1.95 31.08
CA THR A 75 -4.87 -2.61 31.73
C THR A 75 -5.07 -4.11 31.60
N PHE A 76 -4.37 -4.73 30.63
CA PHE A 76 -4.22 -6.18 30.60
C PHE A 76 -3.66 -6.63 31.95
N SER A 77 -4.39 -7.52 32.64
CA SER A 77 -3.84 -8.18 33.81
C SER A 77 -2.55 -8.91 33.40
N ILE A 78 -1.54 -8.88 34.27
CA ILE A 78 -0.29 -9.64 34.07
C ILE A 78 -0.63 -11.12 33.80
N GLN A 79 -1.71 -11.64 34.38
CA GLN A 79 -2.17 -13.03 34.22
C GLN A 79 -2.67 -13.32 32.80
N GLU A 80 -3.34 -12.37 32.14
CA GLU A 80 -3.85 -12.53 30.77
C GLU A 80 -2.71 -12.48 29.74
N LYS A 81 -1.72 -11.60 29.94
CA LYS A 81 -0.50 -11.55 29.11
C LYS A 81 0.34 -12.82 29.23
N VAL A 82 0.41 -13.41 30.42
CA VAL A 82 1.12 -14.68 30.65
C VAL A 82 0.38 -15.85 29.98
N ALA A 83 -0.96 -15.88 30.05
CA ALA A 83 -1.78 -16.92 29.42
C ALA A 83 -1.78 -16.85 27.88
N GLU A 84 -1.76 -15.64 27.30
CA GLU A 84 -1.68 -15.45 25.85
C GLU A 84 -0.30 -15.85 25.30
N LYS A 85 0.78 -15.47 26.00
CA LYS A 85 2.14 -15.88 25.64
C LYS A 85 2.32 -17.40 25.71
N ALA A 86 1.80 -18.04 26.75
CA ALA A 86 1.87 -19.50 26.90
C ALA A 86 1.10 -20.26 25.80
N LYS A 87 0.00 -19.69 25.28
CA LYS A 87 -0.72 -20.26 24.12
C LYS A 87 0.04 -20.08 22.81
N LEU A 88 0.80 -19.01 22.66
CA LEU A 88 1.59 -18.70 21.47
C LEU A 88 2.89 -19.51 21.39
N GLU A 89 3.48 -19.87 22.54
CA GLU A 89 4.65 -20.76 22.63
C GLU A 89 4.30 -22.26 22.53
N ALA A 90 3.02 -22.62 22.65
CA ALA A 90 2.54 -24.01 22.55
C ALA A 90 2.11 -24.42 21.13
N LEU A 91 2.20 -23.50 20.15
CA LEU A 91 2.01 -23.75 18.72
C LEU A 91 3.37 -23.90 18.03
#